data_AF-A0A165DE37-F1
#
_entry.id   AF-A0A165DE37-F1
#
_cell.length_a   1.000
_cell.length_b   1.000
_cell.length_c   1.000
_cell.angle_alpha   90.00
_cell.angle_beta   90.00
_cell.angle_gamma   90.00
#
_symmetry.space_group_name_H-M   'P 1'
#
loop_
_entity.id
_entity.type
_entity.pdbx_description
1 polymer ?
#
loop_
_entity_poly.entity_id
_entity_poly.type
_entity_poly.pdbx_seq_one_letter_code
_entity_poly.pdbx_strand_id
1 'polypeptide(L)'
;PFFADLPSEIHSSMYPDILHQLLQGVVKHLVSWIKQIVGQKELDLCFQSQPPAHGVQHYEGGFPDFARLTGKEIKDIFAVLPGAICGSSVLQQKGADGTRVMKATCALAEFYHLANLSIHSDQTLPLMRKALLDFHKNKAGFTSLGVRSDKGNPFCIPKLHALVHYVWAIVEAGPLIGFDTQLSERLHADMAKDPFRSSSRRLDTATKEMAKWVERQETMNAFCSLVAWRQ
;
A
#
# COMPACT_ATOMS: atom_id res chain seq x y z
N PRO A 1 -6.39 -24.59 14.17
CA PRO A 1 -5.33 -23.59 13.96
C PRO A 1 -4.61 -23.35 15.29
N PHE A 2 -3.35 -22.92 15.30
CA PHE A 2 -2.56 -22.71 16.55
C PHE A 2 -3.28 -21.83 17.58
N PHE A 3 -4.15 -20.92 17.12
CA PHE A 3 -4.88 -19.97 17.96
C PHE A 3 -6.29 -20.43 18.41
N ALA A 4 -6.73 -21.65 18.04
CA ALA A 4 -8.12 -22.07 18.22
C ALA A 4 -8.57 -22.15 19.69
N ASP A 5 -7.63 -22.48 20.59
CA ASP A 5 -7.91 -22.69 22.01
C ASP A 5 -7.51 -21.49 22.89
N LEU A 6 -7.08 -20.38 22.27
CA LEU A 6 -6.76 -19.16 23.02
C LEU A 6 -8.06 -18.39 23.34
N PRO A 7 -8.21 -17.83 24.56
CA PRO A 7 -9.37 -17.02 24.95
C PRO A 7 -9.30 -15.59 24.35
N SER A 8 -9.00 -15.50 23.05
CA SER A 8 -8.80 -14.26 22.32
C SER A 8 -9.67 -14.26 21.07
N GLU A 9 -10.44 -13.20 20.87
CA GLU A 9 -11.12 -12.99 19.60
C GLU A 9 -10.11 -12.44 18.58
N ILE A 10 -9.47 -13.35 17.84
CA ILE A 10 -8.42 -12.96 16.88
C ILE A 10 -8.96 -12.01 15.79
N HIS A 11 -10.26 -12.05 15.53
CA HIS A 11 -10.93 -11.22 14.53
C HIS A 11 -10.97 -9.73 14.93
N SER A 12 -11.03 -9.39 16.21
CA SER A 12 -10.90 -8.01 16.71
C SER A 12 -9.44 -7.60 16.96
N SER A 13 -8.49 -8.52 16.82
CA SER A 13 -7.06 -8.26 16.98
C SER A 13 -6.35 -7.97 15.64
N MET A 14 -7.06 -8.07 14.51
CA MET A 14 -6.51 -7.88 13.17
C MET A 14 -6.99 -6.57 12.56
N TYR A 15 -6.19 -5.52 12.72
CA TYR A 15 -6.49 -4.22 12.13
C TYR A 15 -6.03 -4.13 10.67
N PRO A 16 -6.69 -3.28 9.85
CA PRO A 16 -6.29 -3.06 8.48
C PRO A 16 -4.87 -2.52 8.36
N ASP A 17 -4.16 -3.04 7.38
CA ASP A 17 -2.76 -2.74 7.12
C ASP A 17 -2.61 -2.05 5.77
N ILE A 18 -2.21 -0.78 5.78
CA ILE A 18 -2.14 0.05 4.57
C ILE A 18 -1.07 -0.50 3.62
N LEU A 19 0.08 -0.91 4.13
CA LEU A 19 1.19 -1.34 3.28
C LEU A 19 0.88 -2.63 2.51
N HIS A 20 0.59 -3.71 3.20
CA HIS A 20 0.44 -5.04 2.63
C HIS A 20 -0.93 -5.27 2.03
N GLN A 21 -2.01 -4.69 2.60
CA GLN A 21 -3.35 -4.88 2.03
C GLN A 21 -3.61 -3.90 0.89
N LEU A 22 -3.37 -2.60 1.11
CA LEU A 22 -3.74 -1.58 0.13
C LEU A 22 -2.63 -1.38 -0.93
N LEU A 23 -1.41 -0.99 -0.54
CA LEU A 23 -0.33 -0.71 -1.49
C LEU A 23 0.20 -1.97 -2.20
N GLN A 24 0.74 -2.95 -1.47
CA GLN A 24 1.29 -4.17 -2.06
C GLN A 24 0.21 -5.17 -2.51
N GLY A 25 -1.03 -5.00 -2.02
CA GLY A 25 -2.16 -5.83 -2.38
C GLY A 25 -2.97 -5.27 -3.52
N VAL A 26 -3.83 -4.30 -3.20
CA VAL A 26 -4.81 -3.75 -4.15
C VAL A 26 -4.15 -2.93 -5.26
N VAL A 27 -3.22 -2.02 -4.94
CA VAL A 27 -2.59 -1.14 -5.94
C VAL A 27 -1.76 -1.94 -6.93
N LYS A 28 -1.05 -2.98 -6.48
CA LYS A 28 -0.33 -3.89 -7.38
C LYS A 28 -1.24 -4.52 -8.44
N HIS A 29 -2.44 -4.95 -8.03
CA HIS A 29 -3.43 -5.49 -8.97
C HIS A 29 -3.98 -4.41 -9.89
N LEU A 30 -4.32 -3.23 -9.36
CA LEU A 30 -4.80 -2.09 -10.13
C LEU A 30 -3.84 -1.71 -11.25
N VAL A 31 -2.56 -1.52 -10.93
CA VAL A 31 -1.49 -1.22 -11.90
C VAL A 31 -1.39 -2.32 -12.95
N SER A 32 -1.42 -3.59 -12.54
CA SER A 32 -1.37 -4.71 -13.48
C SER A 32 -2.56 -4.71 -14.45
N TRP A 33 -3.76 -4.37 -13.97
CA TRP A 33 -4.96 -4.31 -14.80
C TRP A 33 -4.90 -3.14 -15.79
N ILE A 34 -4.48 -1.96 -15.32
CA ILE A 34 -4.27 -0.80 -16.17
C ILE A 34 -3.27 -1.11 -17.27
N LYS A 35 -2.09 -1.65 -16.91
CA LYS A 35 -1.04 -2.04 -17.87
C LYS A 35 -1.54 -3.05 -18.90
N GLN A 36 -2.43 -3.97 -18.52
CA GLN A 36 -3.06 -4.91 -19.46
C GLN A 36 -3.97 -4.20 -20.47
N ILE A 37 -4.69 -3.15 -20.04
CA ILE A 37 -5.64 -2.43 -20.90
C ILE A 37 -4.94 -1.46 -21.84
N VAL A 38 -4.06 -0.61 -21.31
CA VAL A 38 -3.44 0.49 -22.08
C VAL A 38 -2.12 0.09 -22.73
N GLY A 39 -1.46 -0.94 -22.22
CA GLY A 39 -0.11 -1.34 -22.62
C GLY A 39 0.97 -0.47 -21.98
N GLN A 40 2.20 -0.99 -21.94
CA GLN A 40 3.34 -0.31 -21.31
C GLN A 40 3.62 1.07 -21.94
N LYS A 41 3.62 1.15 -23.28
CA LYS A 41 3.95 2.37 -24.02
C LYS A 41 3.03 3.55 -23.68
N GLU A 42 1.71 3.31 -23.64
CA GLU A 42 0.75 4.36 -23.28
C GLU A 42 0.91 4.75 -21.81
N LEU A 43 1.11 3.77 -20.92
CA LEU A 43 1.32 4.04 -19.51
C LEU A 43 2.56 4.90 -19.27
N ASP A 44 3.66 4.63 -19.99
CA ASP A 44 4.89 5.43 -19.93
C ASP A 44 4.63 6.89 -20.36
N LEU A 45 3.95 7.08 -21.50
CA LEU A 45 3.59 8.41 -22.00
C LEU A 45 2.68 9.17 -21.01
N CYS A 46 1.74 8.48 -20.38
CA CYS A 46 0.85 9.06 -19.38
C CYS A 46 1.62 9.58 -18.15
N PHE A 47 2.65 8.84 -17.69
CA PHE A 47 3.50 9.25 -16.58
C PHE A 47 4.48 10.37 -16.98
N GLN A 48 5.05 10.31 -18.18
CA GLN A 48 5.96 11.34 -18.72
C GLN A 48 5.26 12.69 -18.94
N SER A 49 3.98 12.67 -19.32
CA SER A 49 3.19 13.87 -19.59
C SER A 49 2.69 14.60 -18.35
N GLN A 50 2.98 14.08 -17.14
CA GLN A 50 2.51 14.71 -15.91
C GLN A 50 3.28 16.00 -15.64
N PRO A 51 2.57 17.12 -15.36
CA PRO A 51 3.23 18.36 -15.04
C PRO A 51 4.04 18.22 -13.75
N PRO A 52 5.15 18.96 -13.59
CA PRO A 52 5.87 19.01 -12.33
C PRO A 52 4.93 19.45 -11.19
N ALA A 53 4.93 18.70 -10.10
CA ALA A 53 4.15 18.98 -8.90
C ALA A 53 5.03 18.93 -7.65
N HIS A 54 4.73 19.77 -6.67
CA HIS A 54 5.52 19.82 -5.44
C HIS A 54 5.38 18.52 -4.63
N GLY A 55 6.50 17.97 -4.18
CA GLY A 55 6.53 16.76 -3.34
C GLY A 55 6.27 15.45 -4.08
N VAL A 56 6.23 15.47 -5.41
CA VAL A 56 5.95 14.30 -6.25
C VAL A 56 7.08 14.13 -7.27
N GLN A 57 7.49 12.88 -7.52
CA GLN A 57 8.54 12.61 -8.49
C GLN A 57 8.06 12.81 -9.93
N HIS A 58 8.95 13.33 -10.77
CA HIS A 58 8.74 13.38 -12.21
C HIS A 58 9.30 12.11 -12.87
N TYR A 59 8.53 11.49 -13.75
CA TYR A 59 8.82 10.18 -14.33
C TYR A 59 9.26 10.30 -15.80
N GLU A 60 10.44 10.90 -16.04
CA GLU A 60 10.99 11.08 -17.40
C GLU A 60 11.16 9.74 -18.14
N GLY A 61 11.51 8.67 -17.41
CA GLY A 61 11.66 7.33 -17.94
C GLY A 61 10.34 6.57 -18.15
N GLY A 62 9.19 7.17 -17.84
CA GLY A 62 7.89 6.50 -17.87
C GLY A 62 7.59 5.71 -16.60
N PHE A 63 6.72 4.72 -16.74
CA PHE A 63 6.24 3.93 -15.61
C PHE A 63 7.33 2.96 -15.12
N PRO A 64 7.78 3.07 -13.86
CA PRO A 64 8.89 2.27 -13.37
C PRO A 64 8.50 0.80 -13.17
N ASP A 65 9.50 -0.08 -13.12
CA ASP A 65 9.27 -1.50 -12.88
C ASP A 65 8.74 -1.75 -11.46
N PHE A 66 7.44 -2.05 -11.38
CA PHE A 66 6.73 -2.28 -10.11
C PHE A 66 7.33 -3.39 -9.26
N ALA A 67 8.08 -4.34 -9.84
CA ALA A 67 8.70 -5.44 -9.10
C ALA A 67 9.86 -4.99 -8.19
N ARG A 68 10.45 -3.82 -8.45
CA ARG A 68 11.66 -3.33 -7.77
C ARG A 68 11.41 -2.12 -6.87
N LEU A 69 10.15 -1.71 -6.72
CA LEU A 69 9.81 -0.50 -6.00
C LEU A 69 9.83 -0.69 -4.49
N THR A 70 10.42 0.29 -3.81
CA THR A 70 10.30 0.52 -2.37
C THR A 70 8.89 1.01 -2.03
N GLY A 71 8.51 0.88 -0.75
CA GLY A 71 7.22 1.39 -0.27
C GLY A 71 7.01 2.88 -0.58
N LYS A 72 8.06 3.71 -0.46
CA LYS A 72 8.00 5.15 -0.77
C LYS A 72 7.68 5.38 -2.25
N GLU A 73 8.36 4.69 -3.16
CA GLU A 73 8.13 4.85 -4.59
C GLU A 73 6.71 4.44 -5.01
N ILE A 74 6.15 3.39 -4.38
CA ILE A 74 4.75 3.01 -4.64
C ILE A 74 3.79 4.12 -4.22
N LYS A 75 4.05 4.80 -3.09
CA LYS A 75 3.23 5.95 -2.64
C LYS A 75 3.30 7.11 -3.63
N ASP A 76 4.50 7.43 -4.12
CA ASP A 76 4.72 8.53 -5.07
C ASP A 76 4.03 8.25 -6.41
N ILE A 77 4.13 7.02 -6.93
CA ILE A 77 3.43 6.58 -8.14
C ILE A 77 1.93 6.76 -7.98
N PHE A 78 1.41 6.40 -6.80
CA PHE A 78 -0.01 6.38 -6.56
C PHE A 78 -0.61 7.79 -6.45
N ALA A 79 0.16 8.77 -5.98
CA ALA A 79 -0.23 10.18 -6.03
C ALA A 79 -0.39 10.70 -7.47
N VAL A 80 0.40 10.17 -8.41
CA VAL A 80 0.40 10.57 -9.83
C VAL A 80 -0.59 9.78 -10.69
N LEU A 81 -0.82 8.51 -10.32
CA LEU A 81 -1.56 7.55 -11.13
C LEU A 81 -2.93 8.07 -11.61
N PRO A 82 -3.79 8.71 -10.77
CA PRO A 82 -5.07 9.24 -11.25
C PRO A 82 -4.94 10.25 -12.39
N GLY A 83 -3.96 11.16 -12.29
CA GLY A 83 -3.68 12.17 -13.32
C GLY A 83 -3.19 11.53 -14.62
N ALA A 84 -2.24 10.59 -14.49
CA ALA A 84 -1.72 9.83 -15.62
C ALA A 84 -2.83 9.07 -16.36
N ILE A 85 -3.69 8.35 -15.63
CA ILE A 85 -4.72 7.50 -16.24
C ILE A 85 -5.85 8.31 -16.86
N CYS A 86 -6.24 9.44 -16.27
CA CYS A 86 -7.21 10.35 -16.88
C CYS A 86 -6.68 10.97 -18.19
N GLY A 87 -5.35 11.14 -18.31
CA GLY A 87 -4.69 11.60 -19.53
C GLY A 87 -4.56 10.55 -20.64
N SER A 88 -4.88 9.27 -20.38
CA SER A 88 -4.69 8.21 -21.38
C SER A 88 -5.63 8.33 -22.57
N SER A 89 -5.05 8.53 -23.74
CA SER A 89 -5.73 8.54 -25.03
C SER A 89 -6.39 7.19 -25.34
N VAL A 90 -5.73 6.08 -24.97
CA VAL A 90 -6.26 4.73 -25.16
C VAL A 90 -7.55 4.54 -24.37
N LEU A 91 -7.58 4.92 -23.09
CA LEU A 91 -8.80 4.80 -22.28
C LEU A 91 -9.91 5.73 -22.79
N GLN A 92 -9.59 6.94 -23.24
CA GLN A 92 -10.58 7.84 -23.83
C GLN A 92 -11.24 7.21 -25.08
N GLN A 93 -10.45 6.55 -25.93
CA GLN A 93 -10.95 5.83 -27.12
C GLN A 93 -11.80 4.60 -26.77
N LYS A 94 -11.64 4.02 -25.58
CA LYS A 94 -12.51 2.92 -25.08
C LYS A 94 -13.88 3.40 -24.60
N GLY A 95 -14.19 4.69 -24.71
CA GLY A 95 -15.52 5.24 -24.44
C GLY A 95 -15.95 5.06 -22.97
N ALA A 96 -17.19 4.61 -22.77
CA ALA A 96 -17.80 4.50 -21.44
C ALA A 96 -17.03 3.56 -20.50
N ASP A 97 -16.50 2.44 -21.01
CA ASP A 97 -15.75 1.50 -20.18
C ASP A 97 -14.36 2.03 -19.80
N GLY A 98 -13.73 2.80 -20.69
CA GLY A 98 -12.50 3.52 -20.35
C GLY A 98 -12.73 4.58 -19.25
N THR A 99 -13.84 5.33 -19.34
CA THR A 99 -14.23 6.28 -18.30
C THR A 99 -14.51 5.60 -16.96
N ARG A 100 -15.10 4.39 -16.97
CA ARG A 100 -15.28 3.57 -15.77
C ARG A 100 -13.93 3.18 -15.15
N VAL A 101 -12.96 2.75 -15.95
CA VAL A 101 -11.61 2.44 -15.45
C VAL A 101 -10.94 3.65 -14.81
N MET A 102 -11.03 4.83 -15.44
CA MET A 102 -10.52 6.09 -14.87
C MET A 102 -11.18 6.38 -13.51
N LYS A 103 -12.52 6.35 -13.44
CA LYS A 103 -13.27 6.60 -12.19
C LYS A 103 -12.93 5.60 -11.10
N ALA A 104 -12.81 4.32 -11.43
CA ALA A 104 -12.45 3.28 -10.47
C ALA A 104 -11.02 3.48 -9.93
N THR A 105 -10.09 3.89 -10.78
CA THR A 105 -8.70 4.22 -10.40
C THR A 105 -8.66 5.42 -9.46
N CYS A 106 -9.35 6.51 -9.80
CA CYS A 106 -9.45 7.69 -8.94
C CYS A 106 -10.10 7.36 -7.60
N ALA A 107 -11.16 6.55 -7.60
CA ALA A 107 -11.87 6.17 -6.38
C ALA A 107 -11.01 5.33 -5.43
N LEU A 108 -10.20 4.40 -5.95
CA LEU A 108 -9.20 3.70 -5.13
C LEU A 108 -8.13 4.66 -4.61
N ALA A 109 -7.77 5.68 -5.40
CA ALA A 109 -6.80 6.67 -4.98
C ALA A 109 -7.29 7.54 -3.82
N GLU A 110 -8.50 8.03 -3.95
CA GLU A 110 -9.20 8.75 -2.89
C GLU A 110 -9.32 7.89 -1.62
N PHE A 111 -9.71 6.62 -1.74
CA PHE A 111 -9.79 5.69 -0.61
C PHE A 111 -8.45 5.57 0.13
N TYR A 112 -7.35 5.39 -0.60
CA TYR A 112 -6.02 5.29 0.00
C TYR A 112 -5.58 6.59 0.69
N HIS A 113 -5.80 7.74 0.07
CA HIS A 113 -5.45 9.01 0.72
C HIS A 113 -6.25 9.23 2.00
N LEU A 114 -7.55 8.88 1.98
CA LEU A 114 -8.39 8.94 3.17
C LEU A 114 -7.94 7.93 4.25
N ALA A 115 -7.53 6.72 3.87
CA ALA A 115 -6.99 5.72 4.80
C ALA A 115 -5.72 6.18 5.54
N ASN A 116 -4.94 7.07 4.91
CA ASN A 116 -3.67 7.57 5.44
C ASN A 116 -3.83 8.86 6.27
N LEU A 117 -5.05 9.36 6.48
CA LEU A 117 -5.24 10.53 7.33
C LEU A 117 -4.83 10.22 8.77
N SER A 118 -4.05 11.13 9.37
CA SER A 118 -3.68 11.04 10.77
C SER A 118 -4.83 11.37 11.72
N ILE A 119 -5.88 12.02 11.21
CA ILE A 119 -7.08 12.42 11.96
C ILE A 119 -8.30 12.20 11.07
N HIS A 120 -9.28 11.48 11.58
CA HIS A 120 -10.57 11.28 10.93
C HIS A 120 -11.66 12.12 11.59
N SER A 121 -12.70 12.41 10.81
CA SER A 121 -13.90 13.11 11.27
C SER A 121 -15.15 12.43 10.73
N ASP A 122 -16.30 12.85 11.23
CA ASP A 122 -17.61 12.42 10.74
C ASP A 122 -17.85 12.75 9.26
N GLN A 123 -16.98 13.58 8.66
CA GLN A 123 -17.00 13.90 7.23
C GLN A 123 -16.05 13.01 6.41
N THR A 124 -14.86 12.69 6.94
CA THR A 124 -13.88 11.89 6.18
C THR A 124 -14.26 10.41 6.09
N LEU A 125 -14.93 9.86 7.10
CA LEU A 125 -15.38 8.46 7.10
C LEU A 125 -16.45 8.18 6.02
N PRO A 126 -17.51 9.00 5.85
CA PRO A 126 -18.42 8.87 4.72
C PRO A 126 -17.73 9.02 3.36
N LEU A 127 -16.77 9.94 3.22
CA LEU A 127 -16.00 10.09 1.97
C LEU A 127 -15.22 8.81 1.66
N MET A 128 -14.61 8.19 2.67
CA MET A 128 -13.85 6.95 2.49
C MET A 128 -14.76 5.81 2.04
N ARG A 129 -15.93 5.68 2.67
CA ARG A 129 -16.94 4.70 2.25
C ARG A 129 -17.44 4.98 0.83
N LYS A 130 -17.69 6.25 0.49
CA LYS A 130 -18.11 6.67 -0.84
C LYS A 130 -17.06 6.30 -1.89
N ALA A 131 -15.78 6.55 -1.63
CA ALA A 131 -14.69 6.18 -2.52
C ALA A 131 -14.69 4.66 -2.81
N LEU A 132 -14.91 3.82 -1.80
CA LEU A 132 -15.02 2.37 -2.01
C LEU A 132 -16.26 1.98 -2.86
N LEU A 133 -17.40 2.64 -2.62
CA LEU A 133 -18.61 2.43 -3.41
C LEU A 133 -18.44 2.88 -4.87
N ASP A 134 -17.79 4.01 -5.09
CA ASP A 134 -17.49 4.53 -6.42
C ASP A 134 -16.52 3.62 -7.17
N PHE A 135 -15.54 3.01 -6.48
CA PHE A 135 -14.74 1.94 -7.08
C PHE A 135 -15.63 0.76 -7.50
N HIS A 136 -16.49 0.24 -6.61
CA HIS A 136 -17.35 -0.90 -6.93
C HIS A 136 -18.38 -0.62 -8.03
N LYS A 137 -18.88 0.61 -8.13
CA LYS A 137 -19.77 1.06 -9.21
C LYS A 137 -19.09 1.03 -10.59
N ASN A 138 -17.78 1.28 -10.63
CA ASN A 138 -17.04 1.45 -11.88
C ASN A 138 -16.11 0.28 -12.22
N LYS A 139 -15.81 -0.64 -11.29
CA LYS A 139 -14.83 -1.74 -11.51
C LYS A 139 -15.16 -2.64 -12.71
N ALA A 140 -16.44 -2.74 -13.10
CA ALA A 140 -16.85 -3.50 -14.27
C ALA A 140 -16.21 -3.01 -15.59
N GLY A 141 -15.69 -1.78 -15.64
CA GLY A 141 -14.89 -1.29 -16.77
C GLY A 141 -13.65 -2.16 -17.02
N PHE A 142 -12.97 -2.63 -15.97
CA PHE A 142 -11.80 -3.51 -16.12
C PHE A 142 -12.16 -4.83 -16.81
N THR A 143 -13.23 -5.49 -16.37
CA THR A 143 -13.68 -6.75 -16.96
C THR A 143 -14.19 -6.56 -18.38
N SER A 144 -14.89 -5.45 -18.67
CA SER A 144 -15.41 -5.15 -20.02
C SER A 144 -14.27 -4.91 -21.02
N LEU A 145 -13.13 -4.41 -20.55
CA LEU A 145 -11.91 -4.23 -21.35
C LEU A 145 -10.97 -5.44 -21.32
N GLY A 146 -11.45 -6.62 -20.87
CA GLY A 146 -10.74 -7.90 -21.01
C GLY A 146 -9.72 -8.22 -19.91
N VAL A 147 -9.74 -7.50 -18.78
CA VAL A 147 -8.86 -7.82 -17.65
C VAL A 147 -9.22 -9.19 -17.06
N ARG A 148 -8.24 -10.11 -17.08
CA ARG A 148 -8.34 -11.49 -16.56
C ARG A 148 -9.61 -12.25 -16.99
N SER A 149 -10.05 -12.07 -18.24
CA SER A 149 -11.22 -12.76 -18.81
C SER A 149 -11.12 -14.30 -18.75
N ASP A 150 -9.91 -14.84 -18.58
CA ASP A 150 -9.56 -16.25 -18.53
C ASP A 150 -9.55 -16.86 -17.11
N LYS A 151 -9.53 -16.05 -16.04
CA LYS A 151 -9.22 -16.51 -14.66
C LYS A 151 -10.33 -16.25 -13.64
N GLY A 152 -11.59 -16.25 -14.09
CA GLY A 152 -12.76 -16.03 -13.23
C GLY A 152 -12.91 -14.56 -12.81
N ASN A 153 -13.51 -14.31 -11.64
CA ASN A 153 -13.74 -12.94 -11.16
C ASN A 153 -12.43 -12.28 -10.70
N PRO A 154 -11.92 -11.23 -11.38
CA PRO A 154 -10.65 -10.59 -11.02
C PRO A 154 -10.70 -9.89 -9.65
N PHE A 155 -11.89 -9.64 -9.12
CA PHE A 155 -12.10 -8.91 -7.87
C PHE A 155 -12.21 -9.82 -6.64
N CYS A 156 -12.14 -11.15 -6.79
CA CYS A 156 -12.06 -12.10 -5.68
C CYS A 156 -10.65 -12.09 -5.05
N ILE A 157 -10.26 -10.95 -4.51
CA ILE A 157 -8.97 -10.73 -3.84
C ILE A 157 -9.27 -10.46 -2.37
N PRO A 158 -8.79 -11.30 -1.43
CA PRO A 158 -9.04 -11.09 0.00
C PRO A 158 -8.65 -9.68 0.48
N LYS A 159 -7.54 -9.15 -0.02
CA LYS A 159 -7.08 -7.78 0.27
C LYS A 159 -8.02 -6.68 -0.26
N LEU A 160 -8.74 -6.94 -1.35
CA LEU A 160 -9.75 -6.01 -1.86
C LEU A 160 -11.04 -6.06 -1.02
N HIS A 161 -11.43 -7.24 -0.55
CA HIS A 161 -12.54 -7.39 0.38
C HIS A 161 -12.24 -6.69 1.72
N ALA A 162 -11.00 -6.79 2.19
CA ALA A 162 -10.55 -6.17 3.44
C ALA A 162 -10.85 -4.65 3.53
N LEU A 163 -10.94 -3.96 2.37
CA LEU A 163 -11.24 -2.52 2.33
C LEU A 163 -12.60 -2.16 2.97
N VAL A 164 -13.55 -3.10 3.01
CA VAL A 164 -14.86 -2.89 3.65
C VAL A 164 -14.72 -2.67 5.17
N HIS A 165 -13.65 -3.19 5.79
CA HIS A 165 -13.44 -3.13 7.24
C HIS A 165 -12.67 -1.88 7.69
N TYR A 166 -12.13 -1.07 6.77
CA TYR A 166 -11.30 0.09 7.12
C TYR A 166 -12.06 1.13 7.95
N VAL A 167 -13.28 1.48 7.53
CA VAL A 167 -14.09 2.48 8.23
C VAL A 167 -14.42 2.03 9.66
N TRP A 168 -14.80 0.75 9.82
CA TRP A 168 -15.10 0.21 11.14
C TRP A 168 -13.86 0.21 12.04
N ALA A 169 -12.72 -0.25 11.53
CA ALA A 169 -11.46 -0.28 12.29
C ALA A 169 -11.01 1.12 12.72
N ILE A 170 -11.20 2.13 11.86
CA ILE A 170 -10.88 3.52 12.21
C ILE A 170 -11.78 4.06 13.31
N VAL A 171 -13.06 3.70 13.30
CA VAL A 171 -14.02 4.09 14.35
C VAL A 171 -13.67 3.43 15.68
N GLU A 172 -13.27 2.15 15.65
CA GLU A 172 -12.98 1.39 16.85
C GLU A 172 -11.64 1.80 17.50
N ALA A 173 -10.57 1.91 16.71
CA ALA A 173 -9.21 2.04 17.24
C ALA A 173 -8.46 3.28 16.77
N GLY A 174 -9.13 4.16 16.02
CA GLY A 174 -8.54 5.40 15.52
C GLY A 174 -7.71 5.22 14.25
N PRO A 175 -6.84 6.20 13.92
CA PRO A 175 -6.09 6.22 12.67
C PRO A 175 -5.23 4.97 12.46
N LEU A 176 -5.25 4.43 11.23
CA LEU A 176 -4.57 3.17 10.89
C LEU A 176 -3.04 3.24 10.94
N ILE A 177 -2.45 4.44 11.03
CA ILE A 177 -0.99 4.62 11.10
C ILE A 177 -0.36 3.87 12.29
N GLY A 178 -1.12 3.68 13.38
CA GLY A 178 -0.65 2.91 14.55
C GLY A 178 -0.65 1.39 14.36
N PHE A 179 -1.37 0.90 13.37
CA PHE A 179 -1.52 -0.54 13.08
C PHE A 179 -0.77 -0.99 11.83
N ASP A 180 -0.27 -0.03 11.04
CA ASP A 180 0.43 -0.29 9.79
C ASP A 180 1.82 -0.91 10.04
N THR A 181 2.08 -2.03 9.38
CA THR A 181 3.33 -2.79 9.50
C THR A 181 4.56 -2.04 8.99
N GLN A 182 4.41 -0.88 8.32
CA GLN A 182 5.55 -0.02 7.96
C GLN A 182 6.45 0.28 9.15
N LEU A 183 5.86 0.50 10.34
CA LEU A 183 6.63 0.72 11.56
C LEU A 183 7.51 -0.49 11.90
N SER A 184 6.90 -1.69 11.90
CA SER A 184 7.60 -2.93 12.18
C SER A 184 8.61 -3.31 11.09
N GLU A 185 8.33 -3.01 9.82
CA GLU A 185 9.23 -3.30 8.70
C GLU A 185 10.46 -2.40 8.73
N ARG A 186 10.32 -1.14 9.16
CA ARG A 186 11.46 -0.25 9.43
C ARG A 186 12.35 -0.84 10.52
N LEU A 187 11.76 -1.27 11.64
CA LEU A 187 12.51 -1.91 12.73
C LEU A 187 13.16 -3.22 12.29
N HIS A 188 12.57 -3.96 11.36
CA HIS A 188 13.14 -5.21 10.84
C HIS A 188 14.47 -4.99 10.08
N ALA A 189 14.72 -3.80 9.53
CA ALA A 189 16.04 -3.49 8.96
C ALA A 189 17.10 -3.51 10.07
N ASP A 190 16.90 -2.70 11.10
CA ASP A 190 17.90 -2.45 12.15
C ASP A 190 17.96 -3.58 13.18
N MET A 191 16.83 -4.24 13.46
CA MET A 191 16.69 -5.24 14.54
C MET A 191 16.75 -6.69 14.04
N ALA A 192 16.75 -6.92 12.72
CA ALA A 192 16.87 -8.27 12.17
C ALA A 192 17.89 -8.36 11.02
N LYS A 193 17.79 -7.52 9.97
CA LYS A 193 18.66 -7.65 8.80
C LYS A 193 20.12 -7.33 9.12
N ASP A 194 20.37 -6.22 9.81
CA ASP A 194 21.72 -5.83 10.19
C ASP A 194 22.35 -6.77 11.24
N PRO A 195 21.66 -7.14 12.33
CA PRO A 195 22.17 -8.16 13.25
C PRO A 195 22.45 -9.48 12.54
N PHE A 196 21.60 -9.92 11.60
CA PHE A 196 21.85 -11.13 10.83
C PHE A 196 23.09 -10.99 9.94
N ARG A 197 23.29 -9.84 9.28
CA ARG A 197 24.48 -9.56 8.47
C ARG A 197 25.76 -9.57 9.31
N SER A 198 25.69 -9.08 10.55
CA SER A 198 26.78 -9.06 11.54
C SER A 198 26.97 -10.37 12.31
N SER A 199 26.07 -11.34 12.12
CA SER A 199 26.19 -12.68 12.71
C SER A 199 27.06 -13.61 11.85
N SER A 200 27.40 -14.76 12.40
CA SER A 200 28.02 -15.89 11.70
C SER A 200 27.10 -16.53 10.65
N ARG A 201 25.80 -16.20 10.65
CA ARG A 201 24.75 -16.73 9.76
C ARG A 201 24.55 -18.24 9.83
N ARG A 202 25.04 -18.89 10.89
CA ARG A 202 24.82 -20.32 11.13
C ARG A 202 23.42 -20.53 11.71
N LEU A 203 22.68 -21.49 11.18
CA LEU A 203 21.27 -21.69 11.53
C LEU A 203 21.06 -21.92 13.05
N ASP A 204 22.01 -22.61 13.69
CA ASP A 204 21.98 -23.00 15.11
C ASP A 204 22.37 -21.87 16.07
N THR A 205 23.16 -20.87 15.61
CA THR A 205 23.68 -19.79 16.48
C THR A 205 23.20 -18.39 16.10
N ALA A 206 22.75 -18.16 14.86
CA ALA A 206 22.44 -16.84 14.33
C ALA A 206 21.41 -16.10 15.19
N THR A 207 20.33 -16.76 15.63
CA THR A 207 19.31 -16.11 16.48
C THR A 207 19.89 -15.59 17.80
N LYS A 208 20.78 -16.36 18.45
CA LYS A 208 21.42 -15.94 19.71
C LYS A 208 22.39 -14.78 19.49
N GLU A 209 23.13 -14.83 18.39
CA GLU A 209 24.06 -13.77 18.00
C GLU A 209 23.33 -12.46 17.64
N MET A 210 22.21 -12.56 16.91
CA MET A 210 21.33 -11.43 16.59
C MET A 210 20.75 -10.81 17.87
N ALA A 211 20.23 -11.63 18.80
CA ALA A 211 19.69 -11.14 20.06
C ALA A 211 20.75 -10.39 20.88
N LYS A 212 21.97 -10.94 20.97
CA LYS A 212 23.09 -10.29 21.66
C LYS A 212 23.55 -9.00 20.97
N TRP A 213 23.48 -8.94 19.65
CA TRP A 213 23.77 -7.72 18.90
C TRP A 213 22.76 -6.62 19.24
N VAL A 214 21.46 -6.95 19.27
CA VAL A 214 20.39 -6.01 19.62
C VAL A 214 20.55 -5.49 21.05
N GLU A 215 20.77 -6.39 22.01
CA GLU A 215 20.98 -6.04 23.44
C GLU A 215 22.13 -5.04 23.62
N ARG A 216 23.23 -5.22 22.86
CA ARG A 216 24.38 -4.30 22.87
C ARG A 216 24.00 -2.92 22.33
N GLN A 217 23.27 -2.85 21.22
CA GLN A 217 22.83 -1.57 20.65
C GLN A 217 21.89 -0.83 21.59
N GLU A 218 20.92 -1.52 22.18
CA GLU A 218 20.00 -0.95 23.17
C GLU A 218 20.74 -0.41 24.38
N THR A 219 21.71 -1.17 24.91
CA THR A 219 22.54 -0.74 26.05
C THR A 219 23.34 0.52 25.72
N MET A 220 23.97 0.56 24.54
CA MET A 220 24.74 1.74 24.09
C MET A 220 23.84 2.96 23.90
N ASN A 221 22.67 2.79 23.27
CA ASN A 221 21.72 3.88 23.07
C ASN A 221 21.22 4.43 24.40
N ALA A 222 20.85 3.58 25.36
CA ALA A 222 20.42 3.99 26.69
C ALA A 222 21.52 4.79 27.42
N PHE A 223 22.78 4.35 27.33
CA PHE A 223 23.91 5.07 27.90
C PHE A 223 24.12 6.43 27.23
N CYS A 224 24.08 6.50 25.90
CA CYS A 224 24.18 7.75 25.15
C CYS A 224 23.07 8.75 25.52
N SER A 225 21.82 8.28 25.66
CA SER A 225 20.71 9.12 26.12
C SER A 225 20.93 9.68 27.53
N LEU A 226 21.47 8.87 28.45
CA LEU A 226 21.82 9.33 29.79
C LEU A 226 22.91 10.41 29.77
N VAL A 227 23.95 10.24 28.95
CA VAL A 227 25.03 11.22 28.79
C VAL A 227 24.47 12.54 28.23
N ALA A 228 23.64 12.47 27.18
CA ALA A 228 23.03 13.65 26.57
C ALA A 228 22.08 14.40 27.51
N TRP A 229 21.32 13.70 28.36
CA TRP A 229 20.45 14.32 29.36
C TRP A 229 21.20 15.09 30.45
N ARG A 230 22.46 14.70 30.75
CA ARG A 230 23.29 15.35 31.77
C ARG A 230 24.02 16.61 31.28
N GLN A 231 24.04 16.85 29.97
CA GLN A 231 24.64 18.05 29.35
C GLN A 231 23.60 19.16 29.27
#